data_AF-A0A9X6MJ80-F1
#
_entry.id   AF-A0A9X6MJ80-F1
#
_cell.length_a   1.000
_cell.length_b   1.000
_cell.length_c   1.000
_cell.angle_alpha   90.00
_cell.angle_beta   90.00
_cell.angle_gamma   90.00
#
_symmetry.space_group_name_H-M   'P 1'
#
loop_
_entity.id
_entity.type
_entity.pdbx_description
1 polymer ?
#
loop_
_entity_poly.entity_id
_entity_poly.type
_entity_poly.pdbx_seq_one_letter_code
_entity_poly.pdbx_strand_id
1 'polypeptide(L)' 'MEKARVQVRQKVANTNWDDCPIIMDFTIDNLPKNYIERNEKINKIIEPLADVYESQLRWNYYNSFQGNYVGKA' A
#
# COMPACT_ATOMS: atom_id res chain seq x y z
N MET A 1 -10.90 -16.99 -1.49
CA MET A 1 -11.12 -15.55 -1.43
C MET A 1 -10.98 -15.14 0.01
N GLU A 2 -10.19 -14.11 0.30
CA GLU A 2 -9.83 -13.71 1.66
C GLU A 2 -10.12 -12.22 1.88
N LYS A 3 -10.21 -11.84 3.15
CA LYS A 3 -10.33 -10.45 3.60
C LYS A 3 -8.99 -10.02 4.17
N ALA A 4 -8.52 -8.84 3.80
CA ALA A 4 -7.30 -8.27 4.40
C ALA A 4 -7.43 -6.77 4.63
N ARG A 5 -6.85 -6.29 5.73
CA ARG A 5 -6.70 -4.87 6.01
C ARG A 5 -5.35 -4.39 5.49
N VAL A 6 -5.35 -3.26 4.79
CA VAL A 6 -4.19 -2.66 4.13
C VAL A 6 -4.01 -1.25 4.66
N GLN A 7 -2.78 -0.91 5.02
CA GLN A 7 -2.38 0.45 5.38
C GLN A 7 -1.41 1.00 4.36
N VAL A 8 -1.59 2.27 4.00
CA VAL A 8 -0.80 2.98 2.98
C VAL A 8 -0.15 4.20 3.61
N ARG A 9 1.15 4.33 3.43
CA ARG A 9 1.95 5.46 3.88
C ARG A 9 2.49 6.25 2.69
N GLN A 10 2.53 7.56 2.84
CA GLN A 10 3.11 8.47 1.86
C GLN A 10 4.56 8.78 2.21
N LYS A 11 5.48 8.63 1.25
CA LYS A 11 6.88 8.98 1.50
C LYS A 11 7.04 10.47 1.78
N VAL A 12 7.66 10.80 2.91
CA VAL A 12 8.15 12.15 3.20
C VAL A 12 9.67 12.18 3.03
N ALA A 13 10.16 13.24 2.39
CA ALA A 13 11.60 13.43 2.17
C ALA A 13 12.37 13.40 3.50
N ASN A 14 13.56 12.78 3.49
CA ASN A 14 14.44 12.66 4.65
C ASN A 14 13.80 12.02 5.91
N THR A 15 12.72 11.25 5.73
CA THR A 15 11.97 10.62 6.82
C THR A 15 11.92 9.10 6.63
N ASN A 16 12.06 8.34 7.71
CA ASN A 16 11.91 6.88 7.66
C ASN A 16 10.44 6.51 7.36
N TRP A 17 10.23 5.36 6.75
CA TRP A 17 8.87 4.92 6.39
C TRP A 17 7.95 4.76 7.61
N ASP A 18 8.49 4.39 8.77
CA ASP A 18 7.70 4.17 9.98
C ASP A 18 7.17 5.48 10.58
N ASP A 19 7.88 6.59 10.32
CA ASP A 19 7.51 7.95 10.73
C ASP A 19 6.66 8.68 9.66
N CYS A 20 6.52 8.10 8.46
CA CYS A 20 5.73 8.67 7.39
C CYS A 20 4.22 8.57 7.69
N PRO A 21 3.39 9.55 7.28
CA PRO A 21 1.97 9.57 7.57
C PRO A 21 1.23 8.41 6.88
N ILE A 22 0.25 7.83 7.59
CA ILE A 22 -0.72 6.92 7.00
C ILE A 22 -1.79 7.76 6.31
N ILE A 23 -1.92 7.60 4.99
CA ILE A 23 -2.90 8.33 4.18
C ILE A 23 -4.16 7.51 3.90
N MET A 24 -4.07 6.18 4.00
CA MET A 24 -5.21 5.28 3.88
C MET A 24 -5.06 4.06 4.78
N ASP A 25 -6.19 3.64 5.34
CA ASP A 25 -6.34 2.41 6.11
C ASP A 25 -7.71 1.82 5.77
N PHE A 26 -7.72 0.69 5.08
CA PHE A 26 -8.96 0.13 4.53
C PHE A 26 -8.92 -1.38 4.51
N THR A 27 -10.10 -1.98 4.40
CA THR A 27 -10.24 -3.42 4.30
C THR A 27 -10.73 -3.80 2.91
N ILE A 28 -10.07 -4.79 2.31
CA ILE A 28 -10.42 -5.33 1.00
C ILE A 28 -11.01 -6.72 1.22
N ASP A 29 -12.24 -6.90 0.76
CA ASP A 29 -12.88 -8.22 0.68
C ASP A 29 -12.56 -8.90 -0.67
N ASN A 30 -12.72 -10.21 -0.73
CA ASN A 30 -12.56 -11.00 -1.96
C ASN A 30 -11.18 -10.84 -2.63
N LEU A 31 -10.11 -10.92 -1.84
CA LEU A 31 -8.74 -11.02 -2.35
C LEU A 31 -8.43 -12.45 -2.83
N PRO A 32 -7.68 -12.59 -3.94
CA PRO A 32 -7.12 -13.87 -4.36
C PRO A 32 -6.27 -14.52 -3.27
N LYS A 33 -6.25 -15.86 -3.25
CA LYS A 33 -5.33 -16.61 -2.37
C LYS A 33 -3.90 -16.60 -2.91
N ASN A 34 -3.75 -16.53 -4.23
CA ASN A 34 -2.45 -16.40 -4.87
C ASN A 34 -1.80 -15.08 -4.46
N TYR A 35 -0.55 -15.14 -4.00
CA TYR A 35 0.19 -13.99 -3.51
C TYR A 35 0.43 -12.92 -4.59
N ILE A 36 0.79 -13.33 -5.80
CA ILE A 36 1.09 -12.42 -6.92
C ILE A 36 -0.19 -11.69 -7.34
N GLU A 37 -1.25 -12.43 -7.65
CA GLU A 37 -2.55 -11.86 -8.06
C GLU A 37 -3.12 -10.91 -7.01
N ARG A 38 -2.92 -11.25 -5.73
CA ARG A 38 -3.33 -10.40 -4.60
C ARG A 38 -2.58 -9.07 -4.60
N ASN A 39 -1.26 -9.10 -4.69
CA ASN A 39 -0.44 -7.88 -4.69
C ASN A 39 -0.74 -7.01 -5.92
N GLU A 40 -0.93 -7.61 -7.09
CA GLU A 40 -1.34 -6.89 -8.30
C GLU A 40 -2.69 -6.18 -8.11
N LYS A 41 -3.67 -6.84 -7.49
CA LYS A 41 -4.97 -6.24 -7.21
C LYS A 41 -4.86 -5.04 -6.27
N ILE A 42 -4.00 -5.12 -5.25
CA ILE A 42 -3.78 -4.00 -4.32
C ILE A 42 -3.01 -2.87 -5.00
N ASN A 43 -1.96 -3.18 -5.77
CA ASN A 43 -1.21 -2.18 -6.53
C ASN A 43 -2.12 -1.37 -7.46
N LYS A 44 -3.04 -2.02 -8.18
CA LYS A 44 -4.03 -1.33 -9.03
C LYS A 44 -4.93 -0.33 -8.29
N ILE A 45 -5.14 -0.53 -6.99
CA ILE A 45 -5.93 0.40 -6.15
C ILE A 45 -5.05 1.58 -5.70
N ILE A 46 -3.77 1.31 -5.35
CA ILE A 46 -2.89 2.32 -4.75
C ILE A 46 -2.15 3.16 -5.79
N GLU A 47 -1.81 2.60 -6.95
CA GLU A 47 -1.01 3.26 -7.98
C GLU A 47 -1.60 4.60 -8.46
N PRO A 48 -2.93 4.74 -8.72
CA PRO A 48 -3.52 6.04 -9.05
C PRO A 48 -3.38 7.08 -7.94
N LEU A 49 -3.30 6.65 -6.67
CA LEU A 49 -3.09 7.57 -5.55
C LEU A 49 -1.66 8.11 -5.54
N ALA A 50 -0.69 7.30 -5.91
CA ALA A 50 0.70 7.76 -5.96
C ALA A 50 0.87 8.92 -6.95
N ASP A 51 0.12 8.89 -8.05
CA ASP A 51 0.05 10.01 -9.00
C ASP A 51 -0.65 11.24 -8.40
N VAL A 52 -1.78 11.08 -7.70
CA VAL A 52 -2.50 12.18 -7.03
C VAL A 52 -1.66 12.86 -5.95
N TYR A 53 -0.92 12.08 -5.17
CA TYR A 53 -0.04 12.57 -4.12
C TYR A 53 1.35 12.97 -4.63
N GLU A 54 1.62 12.82 -5.93
CA GLU A 54 2.92 13.04 -6.58
C GLU A 54 4.10 12.48 -5.77
N SER A 55 3.95 11.27 -5.22
CA SER A 55 4.90 10.70 -4.26
C SER A 55 4.90 9.18 -4.24
N GLN A 56 6.01 8.60 -3.78
CA GLN A 56 6.10 7.18 -3.55
C GLN A 56 5.18 6.76 -2.39
N LEU A 57 4.40 5.71 -2.60
CA LEU A 57 3.54 5.14 -1.56
C LEU A 57 4.04 3.75 -1.17
N ARG A 58 4.06 3.47 0.13
CA ARG A 58 4.27 2.12 0.67
C ARG A 58 2.97 1.60 1.23
N TRP A 59 2.56 0.41 0.83
CA TRP A 59 1.44 -0.27 1.46
C TRP A 59 1.87 -1.60 2.09
N ASN A 60 1.23 -1.96 3.20
CA ASN A 60 1.46 -3.20 3.91
C ASN A 60 0.11 -3.78 4.34
N TYR A 61 0.04 -5.11 4.49
CA TYR A 61 -1.03 -5.71 5.29
C TYR A 61 -0.93 -5.20 6.74
N TYR A 62 -2.05 -5.05 7.42
CA TYR A 62 -2.07 -4.66 8.83
C TYR A 62 -1.21 -5.63 9.66
N ASN A 63 -0.34 -5.10 10.53
CA ASN A 63 0.70 -5.83 11.28
C ASN A 63 1.79 -6.54 10.45
N SER A 64 1.88 -6.28 9.14
CA SER A 64 2.99 -6.77 8.31
C SER A 64 4.13 -5.76 8.24
N PHE A 65 5.36 -6.24 8.39
CA PHE A 65 6.58 -5.46 8.14
C PHE A 65 7.00 -5.50 6.67
N GLN A 66 6.36 -6.32 5.84
CA GLN A 66 6.65 -6.42 4.41
C GLN A 66 5.90 -5.33 3.64
N GLY A 67 6.66 -4.38 3.10
CA GLY A 67 6.15 -3.26 2.30
C GLY A 67 6.27 -3.48 0.81
N ASN A 68 5.17 -3.27 0.12
CA ASN A 68 5.14 -3.09 -1.32
C ASN A 68 5.11 -1.59 -1.62
N TYR A 69 5.68 -1.20 -2.76
CA TYR A 69 5.86 0.19 -3.14
C TYR A 69 5.26 0.44 -4.52
N VAL A 70 4.64 1.60 -4.68
CA VAL A 70 4.12 2.09 -5.97
C VAL A 70 4.46 3.58 -6.13
N GLY A 71 4.43 4.06 -7.36
CA GLY A 71 4.79 5.43 -7.69
C GLY A 71 6.29 5.65 -7.83
N LYS A 72 6.65 6.90 -8.13
CA LYS A 72 8.03 7.33 -8.33
C LYS A 72 8.70 7.65 -7.00
N ALA A 73 9.96 7.23 -6.86
CA ALA A 73 10.81 7.50 -5.70
C ALA A 73 11.28 8.95 -5.64
#